data_AF-X0ZPW8-F1
#
_entry.id   AF-X0ZPW8-F1
#
_cell.length_a   1.000
_cell.length_b   1.000
_cell.length_c   1.000
_cell.angle_alpha   90.00
_cell.angle_beta   90.00
_cell.angle_gamma   90.00
#
_symmetry.space_group_name_H-M   'P 1'
#
loop_
_entity.id
_entity.type
_entity.pdbx_description
1 polymer ?
#
loop_
_entity_poly.entity_id
_entity_poly.type
_entity_poly.pdbx_seq_one_letter_code
_entity_poly.pdbx_strand_id
1 'polypeptide(L)' 'YPDFVINGFGDISQVIPFGSKEEIFNHVKELMDALKENRHFIIGPSTVIYEGIPFENVEYFIEASRRYGKY' A
#
# COMPACT_ATOMS: atom_id res chain seq x y z
N TYR A 1 7.48 -2.99 22.35
CA TYR A 1 6.79 -2.69 21.09
C TYR A 1 6.72 -1.19 20.94
N PRO A 2 6.97 -0.61 19.75
CA PRO A 2 6.97 0.83 19.59
C PRO A 2 5.62 1.44 19.99
N ASP A 3 5.66 2.52 20.77
CA ASP A 3 4.49 3.32 21.19
C ASP A 3 4.02 4.28 20.08
N PHE A 4 4.20 3.90 18.82
CA PHE A 4 3.85 4.72 17.66
C PHE A 4 3.18 3.89 16.56
N VAL A 5 2.40 4.59 15.73
CA VAL A 5 1.71 4.04 14.56
C VAL A 5 2.46 4.45 13.30
N ILE A 6 2.67 3.51 12.39
CA ILE A 6 3.23 3.75 11.06
C ILE A 6 2.07 4.04 10.10
N ASN A 7 2.18 5.12 9.32
CA ASN A 7 1.16 5.54 8.35
C ASN A 7 1.78 5.74 6.95
N GLY A 8 1.22 5.11 5.92
CA GLY A 8 1.61 5.31 4.51
C GLY A 8 2.33 4.12 3.87
N PHE A 9 3.44 4.41 3.17
CA PHE A 9 4.36 3.48 2.47
C PHE A 9 3.93 2.84 1.14
N GLY A 10 2.69 3.01 0.67
CA GLY A 10 2.33 2.65 -0.71
C GLY A 10 3.10 3.51 -1.71
N ASP A 11 3.90 2.94 -2.59
CA ASP A 11 4.81 3.73 -3.45
C ASP A 11 4.07 4.32 -4.66
N ILE A 12 3.87 5.64 -4.66
CA ILE A 12 3.31 6.41 -5.78
C ILE A 12 4.39 7.08 -6.64
N SER A 13 5.67 6.76 -6.44
CA SER A 13 6.75 7.22 -7.32
C SER A 13 7.03 6.24 -8.46
N GLN A 14 6.97 4.93 -8.21
CA GLN A 14 7.28 3.91 -9.22
C GLN A 14 6.20 2.82 -9.30
N VAL A 15 5.82 2.21 -8.18
CA VAL A 15 4.96 1.01 -8.20
C VAL A 15 3.53 1.32 -8.62
N ILE A 16 2.82 2.19 -7.90
CA ILE A 16 1.41 2.47 -8.18
C ILE A 16 1.22 3.17 -9.53
N PRO A 17 2.07 4.11 -10.00
CA PRO A 17 1.87 4.76 -11.29
C PRO A 17 2.17 3.86 -12.50
N PHE A 18 3.18 2.98 -12.41
CA PHE A 18 3.73 2.28 -13.57
C PHE A 18 3.70 0.75 -13.48
N GLY A 19 3.49 0.21 -12.27
CA GLY A 19 3.46 -1.22 -12.04
C GLY A 19 2.21 -1.88 -12.62
N SER A 20 2.38 -3.14 -12.98
CA SER A 20 1.29 -4.07 -13.27
C SER A 20 0.47 -4.36 -12.01
N LYS A 21 -0.72 -4.94 -12.21
CA LYS A 21 -1.56 -5.43 -11.11
C LYS A 21 -0.78 -6.33 -10.14
N GLU A 22 0.03 -7.25 -10.66
CA GLU A 22 0.79 -8.18 -9.83
C GLU A 22 1.84 -7.47 -8.98
N GLU A 23 2.58 -6.53 -9.58
CA GLU A 23 3.59 -5.73 -8.86
C GLU A 23 2.96 -4.89 -7.75
N ILE A 24 1.79 -4.27 -8.00
CA ILE A 24 1.06 -3.50 -6.99
C ILE A 24 0.60 -4.40 -5.84
N PHE A 25 0.09 -5.60 -6.14
CA PHE A 25 -0.33 -6.56 -5.12
C PHE A 25 0.84 -7.07 -4.28
N ASN A 26 1.96 -7.38 -4.93
CA ASN A 26 3.17 -7.84 -4.25
C ASN A 26 3.74 -6.74 -3.33
N HIS A 27 3.81 -5.49 -3.80
CA HIS A 27 4.24 -4.35 -2.97
C HIS A 27 3.39 -4.20 -1.71
N VAL A 28 2.06 -4.25 -1.84
CA VAL A 28 1.16 -4.17 -0.68
C VAL A 28 1.33 -5.36 0.25
N LYS A 29 1.51 -6.56 -0.30
CA LYS A 29 1.75 -7.77 0.49
C LYS A 29 3.05 -7.64 1.30
N GLU A 30 4.14 -7.18 0.69
CA GLU A 30 5.43 -6.98 1.35
C GLU A 30 5.33 -5.98 2.52
N LEU A 31 4.62 -4.86 2.32
CA LEU A 31 4.37 -3.89 3.40
C LEU A 31 3.57 -4.50 4.55
N MET A 32 2.54 -5.29 4.23
CA MET A 32 1.73 -5.96 5.25
C MET A 32 2.55 -7.01 6.00
N ASP A 33 3.31 -7.84 5.30
CA ASP A 33 4.15 -8.87 5.93
C ASP A 33 5.21 -8.24 6.86
N ALA A 34 5.70 -7.04 6.54
CA ALA A 34 6.70 -6.34 7.34
C ALA A 34 6.13 -5.51 8.51
N LEU A 35 4.99 -4.84 8.32
CA LEU A 35 4.54 -3.76 9.23
C LEU A 35 3.22 -4.04 9.94
N LYS A 36 2.42 -4.98 9.43
CA LYS A 36 1.07 -5.24 9.94
C LYS A 36 1.09 -5.78 11.37
N GLU A 37 2.13 -6.50 11.78
CA GLU A 37 2.19 -7.11 13.10
C GLU A 37 1.83 -6.12 14.22
N ASN A 38 1.01 -6.57 15.17
CA ASN A 38 0.54 -5.78 16.32
C ASN A 38 -0.39 -4.60 15.99
N ARG A 39 -0.96 -4.54 14.78
CA ARG A 39 -2.01 -3.57 14.39
C ARG A 39 -1.57 -2.09 14.47
N HIS A 40 -0.27 -1.82 14.41
CA HIS A 40 0.31 -0.47 14.46
C HIS A 40 0.66 0.08 13.06
N PHE A 41 -0.03 -0.38 12.03
CA PHE A 41 0.18 0.04 10.65
C PHE A 41 -1.13 0.44 9.98
N ILE A 42 -1.16 1.67 9.47
CA ILE A 42 -2.21 2.21 8.62
C ILE A 42 -1.61 2.33 7.22
N ILE A 43 -2.05 1.47 6.31
CA ILE A 43 -1.60 1.55 4.92
C ILE A 43 -2.23 2.76 4.22
N GLY A 44 -1.41 3.46 3.46
CA GLY A 44 -1.80 4.56 2.61
C GLY A 44 -0.72 4.85 1.59
N PRO A 45 -0.94 5.77 0.65
CA PRO A 45 0.12 6.22 -0.24
C PRO A 45 1.22 6.93 0.58
N SER A 46 2.50 6.83 0.17
CA SER A 46 3.63 7.53 0.80
C SER A 46 3.60 9.07 0.64
N THR A 47 2.71 9.58 -0.20
CA THR A 47 2.42 10.98 -0.51
C THR A 47 1.06 11.07 -1.24
N VAL A 48 0.79 12.16 -1.95
CA VAL A 48 -0.48 12.45 -2.63
C VAL A 48 -0.62 11.68 -3.94
N ILE A 49 -1.80 11.08 -4.16
CA ILE A 49 -2.22 10.56 -5.47
C ILE A 49 -2.54 11.75 -6.38
N TYR A 50 -1.97 11.77 -7.58
CA TYR A 50 -2.14 12.86 -8.55
C TYR A 50 -2.72 12.33 -9.87
N GLU A 51 -3.18 13.24 -10.73
CA GLU A 51 -3.96 12.93 -11.95
C GLU A 51 -3.24 12.02 -12.97
N GLY A 52 -1.91 11.94 -12.91
CA GLY A 52 -1.12 11.09 -13.81
C GLY A 52 -1.12 9.61 -13.44
N ILE A 53 -1.68 9.24 -12.28
CA ILE A 53 -1.75 7.85 -11.84
C ILE A 53 -2.98 7.18 -12.44
N PRO A 54 -2.85 6.04 -13.15
CA PRO A 54 -4.00 5.30 -13.65
C PRO A 54 -4.95 4.94 -12.51
N PHE A 55 -6.23 5.29 -12.67
CA PHE A 55 -7.24 5.04 -11.63
C PHE A 55 -7.34 3.54 -11.28
N GLU A 56 -7.24 2.66 -12.27
CA GLU A 56 -7.26 1.22 -12.08
C GLU A 56 -6.11 0.72 -11.17
N ASN A 57 -4.94 1.35 -11.23
CA ASN A 57 -3.83 1.03 -10.33
C ASN A 57 -4.11 1.45 -8.89
N VAL A 58 -4.82 2.56 -8.68
CA VAL A 58 -5.30 2.97 -7.36
C VAL A 58 -6.33 1.96 -6.84
N GLU A 59 -7.22 1.47 -7.70
CA GLU A 59 -8.17 0.41 -7.33
C GLU A 59 -7.46 -0.89 -6.95
N TYR A 60 -6.42 -1.29 -7.68
CA TYR A 60 -5.58 -2.45 -7.33
C TYR A 60 -4.90 -2.28 -5.99
N PHE A 61 -4.37 -1.10 -5.68
CA PHE A 61 -3.77 -0.80 -4.39
C PHE A 61 -4.79 -0.91 -3.25
N ILE A 62 -6.00 -0.38 -3.43
CA ILE A 62 -7.10 -0.49 -2.46
C ILE A 62 -7.55 -1.95 -2.29
N GLU A 63 -7.69 -2.69 -3.39
CA GLU A 63 -8.08 -4.10 -3.38
C GLU A 63 -7.06 -4.95 -2.61
N ALA A 64 -5.77 -4.81 -2.94
CA ALA A 64 -4.68 -5.49 -2.26
C ALA A 64 -4.64 -5.14 -0.77
N SER A 65 -4.83 -3.86 -0.43
CA SER A 65 -4.84 -3.39 0.97
C SER A 65 -5.96 -4.06 1.78
N ARG A 66 -7.16 -4.18 1.20
CA ARG A 66 -8.29 -4.90 1.82
C ARG A 66 -8.07 -6.40 1.91
N ARG A 67 -7.36 -6.98 0.93
CA ARG A 67 -7.06 -8.42 0.89
C ARG A 67 -6.05 -8.82 1.96
N TYR A 68 -4.93 -8.11 2.05
CA TYR A 68 -3.81 -8.47 2.93
C TYR A 68 -3.90 -7.81 4.32
N GLY A 69 -4.67 -6.74 4.47
CA GLY A 69 -4.86 -6.02 5.74
C GLY A 69 -5.82 -6.67 6.74
N LYS A 70 -6.35 -7.89 6.49
CA LYS A 70 -7.26 -8.59 7.41
C LYS A 70 -6.49 -9.30 8.54
N TYR A 71 -6.84 -9.04 9.78
CA TYR A 71 -6.21 -9.63 10.98
C TYR A 71 -7.05 -10.75 11.58
#